data_AF-A0A7G9YWJ1-F1
#
_entry.id   AF-A0A7G9YWJ1-F1
#
_cell.length_a   1.000
_cell.length_b   1.000
_cell.length_c   1.000
_cell.angle_alpha   90.00
_cell.angle_beta   90.00
_cell.angle_gamma   90.00
#
_symmetry.space_group_name_H-M   'P 1'
#
loop_
_entity.id
_entity.type
_entity.pdbx_description
1 polymer ?
#
loop_
_entity_poly.entity_id
_entity_poly.type
_entity_poly.pdbx_seq_one_letter_code
_entity_poly.pdbx_strand_id
1 'polypeptide(L)' 'MVVLRDVSYSKAKGMVENYLKGHENAYMYEVSNDLGLDLKTVHEIVEELMKEGRVK' A
#
# COMPACT_ATOMS: atom_id res chain seq x y z
N MET A 1 20.55 9.57 4.48
CA MET A 1 19.15 9.86 4.85
C MET A 1 18.29 9.57 3.65
N VAL A 2 17.50 8.51 3.68
CA VAL A 2 16.50 8.27 2.62
C VAL A 2 15.26 9.05 3.02
N VAL A 3 15.00 10.15 2.32
CA VAL A 3 13.80 10.96 2.51
C VAL A 3 12.66 10.17 1.87
N LEU A 4 11.87 9.46 2.69
CA LEU A 4 10.63 8.85 2.22
C LEU A 4 9.79 9.97 1.62
N ARG A 5 9.43 9.79 0.33
CA ARG A 5 8.71 10.76 -0.47
C ARG A 5 7.51 11.28 0.33
N ASP A 6 7.32 12.60 0.29
CA ASP A 6 6.23 13.37 0.88
C ASP A 6 4.88 12.97 0.24
N VAL A 7 4.48 11.72 0.41
CA VAL A 7 3.26 11.15 -0.14
C VAL A 7 2.25 11.10 0.98
N SER A 8 1.22 11.93 0.89
CA SER A 8 0.12 11.93 1.84
C SER A 8 -0.49 10.53 1.94
N TYR A 9 -0.94 10.16 3.14
CA TYR A 9 -1.53 8.85 3.43
C TYR A 9 -2.64 8.48 2.43
N SER A 10 -3.50 9.44 2.05
CA SER A 10 -4.54 9.22 1.03
C SER A 10 -3.99 8.81 -0.33
N LYS A 11 -2.86 9.39 -0.75
CA LYS A 11 -2.21 9.05 -2.02
C LYS A 11 -1.50 7.70 -1.92
N ALA A 12 -0.88 7.39 -0.78
CA ALA A 12 -0.34 6.05 -0.51
C ALA A 12 -1.45 4.98 -0.57
N LYS A 13 -2.61 5.25 0.03
CA LYS A 13 -3.78 4.37 0.00
C LYS A 13 -4.26 4.08 -1.41
N GLY A 14 -4.38 5.11 -2.26
CA GLY A 14 -4.74 4.93 -3.66
C GLY A 14 -3.71 4.13 -4.47
N MET A 15 -2.41 4.32 -4.21
CA MET A 15 -1.36 3.55 -4.87
C MET A 15 -1.40 2.07 -4.49
N VAL A 16 -1.51 1.77 -3.20
CA VAL A 16 -1.63 0.39 -2.69
C VAL A 16 -2.89 -0.29 -3.22
N GLU A 17 -4.04 0.37 -3.19
CA GLU A 17 -5.28 -0.17 -3.74
C GLU A 17 -5.15 -0.50 -5.24
N ASN A 18 -4.59 0.42 -6.03
CA ASN A 18 -4.41 0.20 -7.46
C ASN A 18 -3.43 -0.96 -7.73
N TYR A 19 -2.38 -1.08 -6.92
CA TYR A 19 -1.40 -2.16 -7.02
C TYR A 19 -2.06 -3.52 -6.73
N LEU A 20 -2.81 -3.63 -5.64
CA LEU A 20 -3.53 -4.86 -5.26
C LEU A 20 -4.61 -5.25 -6.28
N LYS A 21 -5.28 -4.29 -6.91
CA LYS A 21 -6.24 -4.56 -8.00
C LYS A 21 -5.58 -5.17 -9.24
N GLY A 22 -4.31 -4.85 -9.50
CA GLY A 22 -3.55 -5.41 -10.62
C GLY A 22 -2.90 -6.76 -10.30
N HIS A 23 -2.77 -7.12 -9.03
CA HIS A 23 -2.04 -8.30 -8.56
C HIS A 23 -2.85 -9.06 -7.50
N GLU A 24 -3.48 -10.16 -7.93
CA GLU A 24 -4.30 -11.03 -7.05
C GLU A 24 -3.53 -11.63 -5.85
N ASN A 25 -2.20 -11.71 -5.90
CA ASN A 25 -1.36 -12.30 -4.84
C ASN A 25 -0.08 -11.50 -4.59
N ALA A 26 -0.18 -10.16 -4.52
CA ALA A 26 0.97 -9.35 -4.11
C ALA A 26 1.22 -9.48 -2.59
N TYR A 27 2.45 -9.82 -2.20
CA TYR A 27 2.85 -9.77 -0.81
C TYR A 27 3.11 -8.33 -0.36
N MET A 28 2.81 -8.01 0.90
CA MET A 28 2.97 -6.65 1.44
C MET A 28 4.41 -6.11 1.31
N TYR A 29 5.42 -6.99 1.35
CA TYR A 29 6.82 -6.60 1.16
C TYR A 29 7.12 -6.18 -0.29
N GLU A 30 6.48 -6.81 -1.29
CA GLU A 30 6.60 -6.43 -2.70
C GLU A 30 5.94 -5.07 -2.91
N VAL A 31 4.73 -4.89 -2.40
CA VAL A 31 4.00 -3.62 -2.45
C VAL A 31 4.83 -2.49 -1.80
N SER A 32 5.43 -2.75 -0.64
CA SER A 32 6.30 -1.81 0.06
C SER A 32 7.54 -1.46 -0.78
N ASN A 33 8.20 -2.46 -1.35
CA ASN A 33 9.40 -2.27 -2.14
C ASN A 33 9.14 -1.56 -3.48
N ASP A 34 8.12 -1.96 -4.22
CA ASP A 34 7.74 -1.38 -5.52
C ASP A 34 7.17 0.03 -5.38
N LEU A 35 6.33 0.28 -4.37
CA LEU A 35 5.77 1.61 -4.13
C LEU A 35 6.73 2.53 -3.35
N GLY A 36 7.83 1.99 -2.81
CA GLY A 36 8.76 2.71 -1.94
C GLY A 36 8.09 3.23 -0.67
N LEU A 37 7.10 2.49 -0.18
CA LEU A 37 6.33 2.80 1.04
C LEU A 37 6.86 1.99 2.20
N ASP A 38 6.75 2.53 3.41
CA ASP A 38 7.08 1.77 4.61
C ASP A 38 6.14 0.57 4.75
N LEU A 39 6.69 -0.60 5.07
CA LEU A 39 5.94 -1.84 5.20
C LEU A 39 4.81 -1.71 6.24
N LYS A 40 5.04 -0.95 7.31
CA LYS A 40 4.01 -0.69 8.33
C LYS A 40 2.85 0.11 7.73
N THR A 41 3.14 1.16 6.97
CA THR A 41 2.12 1.97 6.30
C THR A 41 1.35 1.15 5.27
N VAL A 42 2.02 0.29 4.50
CA VAL A 42 1.36 -0.63 3.58
C VAL A 42 0.41 -1.56 4.35
N HIS A 43 0.86 -2.14 5.47
CA HIS A 43 0.03 -3.03 6.27
C HIS A 43 -1.22 -2.32 6.81
N GLU A 44 -1.07 -1.13 7.40
CA GLU A 44 -2.19 -0.32 7.89
C GLU A 44 -3.19 0.00 6.79
N ILE A 45 -2.71 0.38 5.60
CA ILE A 45 -3.53 0.66 4.43
C ILE A 45 -4.28 -0.58 3.95
N VAL A 46 -3.60 -1.72 3.85
CA VAL A 46 -4.21 -2.99 3.42
C VAL A 46 -5.32 -3.40 4.39
N GLU A 47 -5.06 -3.33 5.69
CA GLU A 47 -6.07 -3.63 6.72
C GLU A 47 -7.29 -2.71 6.61
N GLU A 48 -7.09 -1.41 6.38
CA GLU A 48 -8.20 -0.48 6.16
C GLU A 48 -8.98 -0.84 4.89
N LEU A 49 -8.30 -1.10 3.77
CA LEU A 49 -8.95 -1.45 2.52
C LEU A 49 -9.75 -2.78 2.64
N MET A 50 -9.25 -3.74 3.42
CA MET A 50 -9.97 -4.99 3.74
C MET A 50 -11.20 -4.72 4.60
N LYS A 51 -11.09 -3.87 5.63
CA LYS A 51 -12.21 -3.45 6.47
C LYS A 51 -13.29 -2.70 5.67
N GLU A 52 -12.89 -1.92 4.68
CA GLU A 52 -13.79 -1.22 3.75
C GLU A 52 -14.38 -2.14 2.65
N GLY A 53 -13.92 -3.40 2.55
CA GLY A 53 -14.35 -4.34 1.51
C GLY A 53 -13.86 -4.00 0.11
N ARG A 54 -12.80 -3.20 -0.01
CA ARG A 54 -12.24 -2.71 -1.29
C ARG A 54 -11.19 -3.66 -1.88
N VAL A 55 -10.58 -4.48 -1.04
CA VAL A 55 -9.62 -5.55 -1.40
C VAL A 55 -9.95 -6.81 -0.61
N LYS A 56 -9.56 -7.99 -1.12
CA LYS A 56 -9.89 -9.30 -0.55
C LYS A 56 -8.65 -10.13 -0.35
#